data_AF-A0A9P8PQ26-F1
#
_entry.id   AF-A0A9P8PQ26-F1
#
_cell.length_a   1.000
_cell.length_b   1.000
_cell.length_c   1.000
_cell.angle_alpha   90.00
_cell.angle_beta   90.00
_cell.angle_gamma   90.00
#
_symmetry.space_group_name_H-M   'P 1'
#
loop_
_entity.id
_entity.type
_entity.pdbx_description
1 polymer ?
#
loop_
_entity_poly.entity_id
_entity_poly.type
_entity_poly.pdbx_seq_one_letter_code
_entity_poly.pdbx_strand_id
1 'polypeptide(L)' 'NSAKKQLFLTTPGFKDESLYIFPRKEGGSIVGGTFIPNQWSGVVDPELAKRMIARAKKYLPELVDPKLGNDP' A
#
# COMPACT_ATOMS: atom_id res chain seq x y z
N ASN A 1 7.64 -7.11 -11.62
CA ASN A 1 7.71 -6.42 -10.32
C ASN A 1 9.13 -6.56 -9.77
N SER A 2 9.88 -5.46 -9.72
CA SER A 2 11.28 -5.39 -9.26
C SER A 2 11.42 -4.88 -7.82
N ALA A 3 10.32 -4.59 -7.12
CA ALA A 3 10.36 -4.09 -5.75
C ALA A 3 10.90 -5.18 -4.81
N LYS A 4 12.15 -5.04 -4.41
CA LYS A 4 12.83 -5.91 -3.44
C LYS A 4 12.91 -5.28 -2.05
N LYS A 5 12.44 -4.04 -1.91
CA LYS A 5 12.55 -3.26 -0.68
C LYS A 5 11.31 -3.43 0.17
N GLN A 6 11.55 -3.76 1.43
CA GLN A 6 10.55 -3.68 2.48
C GLN A 6 10.54 -2.26 3.05
N LEU A 7 9.35 -1.69 3.25
CA LEU A 7 9.16 -0.35 3.79
C LEU A 7 8.14 -0.39 4.94
N PHE A 8 8.38 0.41 5.96
CA PHE A 8 7.41 0.71 7.01
C PHE A 8 7.52 2.20 7.39
N LEU A 9 6.41 2.93 7.35
CA LEU A 9 6.30 4.34 7.69
C LEU A 9 5.00 4.59 8.45
N THR A 10 5.05 5.43 9.48
CA THR A 10 3.84 5.98 10.09
C THR A 10 3.27 7.07 9.19
N THR A 11 1.95 7.30 9.25
CA THR A 11 1.27 8.30 8.42
C THR A 11 0.90 9.53 9.27
N PRO A 12 1.64 10.66 9.16
CA PRO A 12 1.30 11.87 9.90
C PRO A 12 -0.12 12.34 9.58
N GLY A 13 -0.91 12.66 10.61
CA GLY A 13 -2.31 13.08 10.47
C GLY A 13 -3.32 11.94 10.33
N PHE A 14 -2.88 10.68 10.23
CA PHE A 14 -3.74 9.51 10.12
C PHE A 14 -3.34 8.47 11.17
N LYS A 15 -3.84 8.63 12.41
CA LYS A 15 -3.45 7.82 13.59
C LYS A 15 -3.66 6.31 13.41
N ASP A 16 -4.65 5.92 12.61
CA ASP A 16 -5.06 4.53 12.41
C ASP A 16 -4.50 3.97 11.08
N GLU A 17 -3.63 4.71 10.39
CA GLU A 17 -3.03 4.33 9.11
C GLU A 17 -1.50 4.30 9.19
N SER A 18 -0.88 3.30 8.57
CA SER A 18 0.57 3.21 8.34
C SER A 18 0.81 2.74 6.93
N LEU A 19 1.96 3.07 6.34
CA LEU A 19 2.38 2.47 5.07
C LEU A 19 3.36 1.35 5.37
N TYR A 20 3.01 0.13 5.00
CA TYR A 20 3.93 -1.00 4.91
C TYR A 20 3.89 -1.61 3.52
N ILE A 21 5.07 -1.98 3.01
CA ILE A 21 5.21 -2.64 1.72
C ILE A 21 6.08 -3.88 1.93
N PHE A 22 5.51 -5.05 1.66
CA PHE A 22 6.21 -6.34 1.77
C PHE A 22 6.21 -7.05 0.41
N PRO A 23 7.37 -7.11 -0.27
CA PRO A 23 7.53 -7.91 -1.48
C PRO A 23 7.25 -9.39 -1.21
N ARG A 24 6.65 -10.07 -2.19
CA ARG A 24 6.37 -11.51 -2.11
C ARG A 24 7.25 -12.33 -3.03
N LYS A 25 7.54 -13.58 -2.65
CA LYS A 25 8.43 -14.48 -3.39
C LYS A 25 7.86 -14.83 -4.76
N GLU A 26 6.55 -15.04 -4.84
CA GLU A 26 5.80 -15.32 -6.07
C GLU A 26 5.64 -14.10 -7.00
N GLY A 27 6.16 -12.93 -6.58
CA GLY A 27 5.95 -11.66 -7.24
C GLY A 27 4.80 -10.86 -6.61
N GLY A 28 4.74 -9.57 -6.95
CA GLY A 28 3.82 -8.66 -6.29
C GLY A 28 4.35 -8.14 -4.95
N SER A 29 3.52 -7.36 -4.27
CA SER A 29 3.81 -6.85 -2.93
C SER A 29 2.51 -6.66 -2.18
N ILE A 30 2.53 -6.90 -0.86
CA ILE A 30 1.46 -6.45 0.02
C ILE A 30 1.68 -4.97 0.28
N VAL A 31 0.67 -4.16 0.01
CA VAL A 31 0.63 -2.76 0.41
C VAL A 31 -0.49 -2.60 1.43
N GLY A 32 -0.15 -2.14 2.61
CA GLY A 32 -1.11 -1.78 3.64
C GLY A 32 -0.57 -0.65 4.50
N GLY A 33 -1.20 -0.30 5.61
CA GLY A 33 -2.49 -0.79 6.07
C GLY A 33 -3.03 0.08 7.21
N THR A 34 -4.18 -0.35 7.71
CA THR A 34 -4.93 0.36 8.75
C THR A 34 -5.23 -0.55 9.91
N PHE A 35 -5.38 0.03 11.08
CA PHE A 35 -5.85 -0.67 12.27
C PHE A 35 -6.93 0.18 12.94
N ILE A 36 -8.19 -0.21 12.75
CA ILE A 36 -9.36 0.54 13.23
C ILE A 36 -10.07 -0.34 14.27
N PRO A 37 -9.95 -0.04 15.58
CA PRO A 37 -10.59 -0.82 16.63
C PRO A 37 -12.11 -0.87 16.47
N ASN A 38 -12.71 -2.03 16.77
CA ASN A 38 -14.16 -2.28 16.68
C ASN A 38 -14.77 -2.15 15.27
N GLN A 39 -13.94 -2.07 14.23
CA GLN A 39 -14.38 -2.14 12.84
C GLN A 39 -14.30 -3.60 12.36
N TRP A 40 -15.44 -4.20 12.03
CA TRP A 40 -15.55 -5.62 11.62
C TRP A 40 -16.09 -5.82 10.20
N SER A 41 -16.22 -4.74 9.42
CA SER A 41 -16.69 -4.81 8.04
C SER A 41 -15.62 -5.44 7.15
N GLY A 42 -16.02 -6.39 6.31
CA GLY A 42 -15.18 -6.90 5.23
C GLY A 42 -15.20 -6.02 3.97
N VAL A 43 -15.93 -4.91 3.99
CA VAL A 43 -16.08 -4.01 2.83
C VAL A 43 -14.90 -3.06 2.75
N VAL A 44 -14.33 -2.94 1.54
CA VAL A 44 -13.21 -2.03 1.25
C VAL A 44 -13.65 -0.58 1.37
N ASP A 45 -12.86 0.24 2.08
CA ASP A 45 -12.96 1.70 2.01
C ASP A 45 -12.21 2.20 0.75
N PRO A 46 -12.91 2.72 -0.26
CA PRO A 46 -12.29 3.16 -1.51
C PRO A 46 -11.38 4.38 -1.33
N GLU A 47 -11.65 5.26 -0.36
CA GLU A 47 -10.83 6.43 -0.11
C GLU A 47 -9.53 6.05 0.59
N LEU A 48 -9.59 5.09 1.50
CA LEU A 48 -8.39 4.49 2.08
C LEU A 48 -7.52 3.85 1.00
N ALA A 49 -8.12 3.06 0.10
CA ALA A 49 -7.41 2.41 -0.99
C ALA A 49 -6.68 3.43 -1.88
N LYS A 50 -7.36 4.52 -2.28
CA LYS A 50 -6.76 5.62 -3.06
C LYS A 50 -5.56 6.24 -2.34
N ARG A 51 -5.69 6.57 -1.05
CA ARG A 51 -4.58 7.13 -0.25
C ARG A 51 -3.41 6.15 -0.17
N MET A 52 -3.69 4.86 -0.02
CA MET A 52 -2.66 3.83 0.07
C MET A 52 -1.87 3.70 -1.23
N ILE A 53 -2.56 3.67 -2.37
CA ILE A 53 -1.95 3.65 -3.70
C ILE A 53 -1.08 4.90 -3.91
N ALA A 54 -1.60 6.08 -3.60
CA ALA A 54 -0.87 7.34 -3.75
C ALA A 54 0.44 7.35 -2.91
N ARG A 55 0.38 6.85 -1.68
CA ARG A 55 1.56 6.72 -0.82
C ARG A 55 2.56 5.70 -1.37
N ALA A 56 2.10 4.55 -1.86
CA ALA A 56 2.97 3.54 -2.46
C ALA A 56 3.70 4.10 -3.69
N LYS A 57 2.98 4.79 -4.60
CA LYS A 57 3.59 5.47 -5.76
C LYS A 57 4.62 6.53 -5.34
N LYS A 58 4.37 7.26 -4.26
CA LYS A 58 5.28 8.29 -3.73
C LYS A 58 6.58 7.70 -3.17
N TYR A 59 6.49 6.64 -2.37
CA TYR A 59 7.66 6.13 -1.62
C TYR A 59 8.38 4.96 -2.30
N LEU A 60 7.71 4.24 -3.20
CA LEU A 60 8.28 3.11 -3.93
C LEU A 60 7.78 3.13 -5.39
N PRO A 61 8.14 4.17 -6.17
CA PRO A 61 7.66 4.34 -7.55
C PRO A 61 8.02 3.15 -8.45
N GLU A 62 9.06 2.37 -8.12
CA GLU A 62 9.43 1.15 -8.83
C GLU A 62 8.40 0.00 -8.73
N LEU A 63 7.36 0.14 -7.90
CA LEU A 63 6.22 -0.76 -7.89
C LEU A 63 5.37 -0.69 -9.15
N VAL A 64 5.34 0.49 -9.79
CA VAL A 64 4.58 0.71 -11.02
C VAL A 64 5.48 0.41 -12.21
N ASP A 65 5.05 -0.50 -13.07
CA ASP A 65 5.69 -0.76 -14.35
C ASP A 65 4.80 -0.18 -15.47
N PRO A 66 5.18 0.96 -16.07
CA PRO A 66 4.40 1.61 -17.11
C PRO A 66 4.17 0.72 -18.34
N LYS A 67 5.05 -0.26 -18.59
CA LYS A 67 4.94 -1.16 -19.75
C LYS A 67 3.92 -2.27 -19.54
N LEU A 68 3.63 -2.62 -18.29
CA LEU A 68 2.64 -3.63 -17.94
C LEU A 68 1.20 -3.09 -18.00
N GLY A 69 1.00 -1.77 -18.15
CA GLY A 69 -0.33 -1.15 -18.26
C GLY A 69 -1.21 -1.25 -17.01
N ASN A 70 -0.70 -1.85 -15.93
CA ASN A 70 -1.36 -1.96 -14.63
C ASN A 70 -0.90 -0.81 -13.74
N ASP A 71 -1.40 0.39 -14.02
CA ASP A 71 -1.33 1.48 -13.05
C ASP A 71 -2.30 1.15 -11.90
N PRO A 72 -1.83 0.93 -10.65
CA PRO A 72 -2.70 0.56 -9.54
C PRO A 72 -3.65 1.69 -9.14
#